data_AF-A0A2K6KPG0-F1
#
_entry.id   AF-A0A2K6KPG0-F1
#
_cell.length_a   1.000
_cell.length_b   1.000
_cell.length_c   1.000
_cell.angle_alpha   90.00
_cell.angle_beta   90.00
_cell.angle_gamma   90.00
#
_symmetry.space_group_name_H-M   'P 1'
#
loop_
_entity.id
_entity.type
_entity.pdbx_description
1 polymer ?
#
loop_
_entity_poly.entity_id
_entity_poly.type
_entity_poly.pdbx_seq_one_letter_code
_entity_poly.pdbx_strand_id
1 'polypeptide(L)'
;LLRTQYRCHPAISAIANDLFYKGTLMNGVTEIERSPLLEWLPTLCFYNVKGLEQIERDNSFHNVAEATFTLKLIQSLIASGIAGSMIGVITLYKSQMYKLCHLLSAVDFGHPDTKTVQVSTVDAFQGAEKEIIILSCVRTRQVGFIDSEKRMNVALTRGKRHLLIVGNLACLRKNRLWGRVIQHCEGRKDGLQHADQYEPQLNHLLKDYFEKQAEENRRKE
;
A
#
# COMPACT_ATOMS: atom_id res chain seq x y z
N LEU A 1 -19.12 -19.25 10.17
CA LEU A 1 -18.11 -18.20 9.94
C LEU A 1 -17.06 -18.29 11.05
N LEU A 2 -15.77 -18.31 10.72
CA LEU A 2 -14.70 -18.11 11.70
C LEU A 2 -14.84 -16.70 12.29
N ARG A 3 -15.03 -16.60 13.61
CA ARG A 3 -15.26 -15.33 14.31
C ARG A 3 -13.99 -14.62 14.74
N THR A 4 -12.84 -15.28 14.68
CA THR A 4 -11.56 -14.72 15.13
C THR A 4 -10.56 -14.67 13.97
N GLN A 5 -9.93 -13.52 13.77
CA GLN A 5 -8.84 -13.34 12.81
C GLN A 5 -7.49 -13.32 13.55
N TYR A 6 -6.47 -13.99 13.00
CA TYR A 6 -5.11 -14.06 13.58
C TYR A 6 -4.05 -13.44 12.66
N ARG A 7 -4.49 -12.75 11.60
CA ARG A 7 -3.65 -12.28 10.50
C ARG A 7 -3.12 -10.88 10.76
N CYS A 8 -4.02 -9.91 10.71
CA CYS A 8 -3.66 -8.50 10.58
C CYS A 8 -3.73 -7.78 11.91
N HIS A 9 -2.97 -6.69 12.01
CA HIS A 9 -3.02 -5.76 13.14
C HIS A 9 -4.49 -5.38 13.43
N PRO A 10 -4.91 -5.28 14.71
CA PRO A 10 -6.28 -4.89 15.09
C PRO A 10 -6.82 -3.68 14.31
N ALA A 11 -5.98 -2.66 14.10
CA ALA A 11 -6.28 -1.49 13.27
C ALA A 11 -6.76 -1.80 11.84
N ILE A 12 -6.11 -2.73 11.16
CA ILE A 12 -6.42 -3.12 9.78
C ILE A 12 -7.71 -3.95 9.78
N SER A 13 -7.80 -4.92 10.70
CA SER A 13 -8.99 -5.78 10.83
C SER A 13 -10.27 -4.99 11.15
N ALA A 14 -10.15 -3.87 11.87
CA ALA A 14 -11.28 -3.02 12.27
C ALA A 14 -12.03 -2.47 11.05
N ILE A 15 -11.32 -2.15 9.96
CA ILE A 15 -11.93 -1.68 8.71
C ILE A 15 -12.83 -2.78 8.14
N ALA A 16 -12.28 -3.98 7.98
CA ALA A 16 -13.03 -5.10 7.43
C ALA A 16 -14.19 -5.50 8.36
N ASN A 17 -13.97 -5.45 9.68
CA ASN A 17 -14.98 -5.78 10.68
C ASN A 17 -16.20 -4.85 10.60
N ASP A 18 -15.94 -3.55 10.50
CA ASP A 18 -16.97 -2.52 10.30
C ASP A 18 -17.73 -2.73 8.99
N LEU A 19 -17.00 -2.92 7.89
CA LEU A 19 -17.60 -2.93 6.55
C LEU A 19 -18.29 -4.23 6.16
N PHE A 20 -17.78 -5.38 6.62
CA PHE A 20 -18.17 -6.69 6.08
C PHE A 20 -18.60 -7.70 7.13
N TYR A 21 -18.28 -7.49 8.42
CA TYR A 21 -18.58 -8.45 9.49
C TYR A 21 -19.48 -7.87 10.60
N LYS A 22 -20.04 -6.67 10.42
CA LYS A 22 -21.00 -6.03 11.35
C LYS A 22 -20.47 -5.95 12.79
N GLY A 23 -19.16 -5.75 12.96
CA GLY A 23 -18.53 -5.68 14.28
C GLY A 23 -18.33 -7.04 14.98
N THR A 24 -18.66 -8.17 14.35
CA THR A 24 -18.60 -9.50 15.00
C THR A 24 -17.25 -10.22 14.88
N LEU A 25 -16.30 -9.68 14.10
CA LEU A 25 -14.95 -10.24 13.97
C LEU A 25 -14.09 -9.86 15.17
N MET A 26 -13.52 -10.86 15.83
CA MET A 26 -12.62 -10.73 16.98
C MET A 26 -11.15 -10.83 16.54
N ASN A 27 -10.26 -10.22 17.31
CA ASN A 27 -8.82 -10.30 17.09
C ASN A 27 -8.21 -11.38 17.99
N GLY A 28 -7.54 -12.34 17.37
CA GLY A 28 -6.71 -13.33 18.05
C GLY A 28 -5.23 -12.95 18.11
N VAL A 29 -4.89 -11.75 17.63
CA VAL A 29 -3.56 -11.13 17.73
C VAL A 29 -3.69 -9.73 18.32
N THR A 30 -2.70 -9.34 19.11
CA THR A 30 -2.61 -8.03 19.74
C THR A 30 -1.91 -7.00 18.85
N GLU A 31 -1.99 -5.73 19.22
CA GLU A 31 -1.22 -4.66 18.57
C GLU A 31 0.29 -4.88 18.74
N ILE A 32 0.73 -5.42 19.88
CA ILE A 32 2.13 -5.71 20.18
C ILE A 32 2.67 -6.81 19.25
N GLU A 33 1.93 -7.90 19.05
CA GLU A 33 2.31 -8.99 18.13
C GLU A 33 2.35 -8.57 16.65
N ARG A 34 1.74 -7.43 16.33
CA ARG A 34 1.70 -6.84 14.98
C ARG A 34 2.28 -5.43 14.96
N SER A 35 3.20 -5.12 15.88
CA SER A 35 3.84 -3.81 15.98
C SER A 35 4.39 -3.31 14.64
N PRO A 36 4.40 -1.99 14.40
CA PRO A 36 5.04 -1.40 13.23
C PRO A 36 6.47 -1.94 13.01
N LEU A 37 6.83 -2.21 11.75
CA LEU A 37 8.18 -2.65 11.38
C LEU A 37 9.20 -1.50 11.40
N LEU A 38 8.73 -0.27 11.20
CA LEU A 38 9.54 0.95 11.17
C LEU A 38 8.82 2.03 11.96
N GLU A 39 9.55 2.81 12.76
CA GLU A 39 8.98 3.88 13.58
C GLU A 39 8.26 4.95 12.76
N TRP A 40 8.81 5.27 11.59
CA TRP A 40 8.25 6.29 10.69
C TRP A 40 7.04 5.79 9.90
N LEU A 41 6.80 4.48 9.85
CA LEU A 41 5.80 3.88 8.97
C LEU A 41 4.48 3.65 9.72
N PRO A 42 3.37 4.32 9.34
CA PRO A 42 2.09 4.09 9.97
C PRO A 42 1.55 2.68 9.68
N THR A 43 0.88 2.07 10.67
CA THR A 43 0.16 0.78 10.51
C THR A 43 -0.95 0.86 9.46
N LEU A 44 -1.65 1.99 9.41
CA LEU A 44 -2.74 2.24 8.47
C LEU A 44 -2.64 3.68 8.01
N CYS A 45 -2.47 3.89 6.71
CA CYS A 45 -2.42 5.24 6.14
C CYS A 45 -3.05 5.29 4.76
N PHE A 46 -3.76 6.38 4.48
CA PHE A 46 -4.19 6.78 3.15
C PHE A 46 -3.32 7.94 2.66
N TYR A 47 -2.60 7.71 1.57
CA TYR A 47 -1.84 8.72 0.84
C TYR A 47 -2.69 9.29 -0.29
N ASN A 48 -3.09 10.54 -0.15
CA ASN A 48 -3.76 11.29 -1.20
C ASN A 48 -2.77 11.70 -2.29
N VAL A 49 -2.94 11.16 -3.49
CA VAL A 49 -2.12 11.48 -4.66
C VAL A 49 -2.95 12.30 -5.66
N LYS A 50 -2.44 13.48 -6.01
CA LYS A 50 -3.00 14.34 -7.07
C LYS A 50 -2.53 13.86 -8.44
N GLY A 51 -3.06 12.72 -8.88
CA GLY A 51 -2.88 12.18 -10.23
C GLY A 51 -4.16 12.26 -11.07
N LEU A 52 -4.06 11.85 -12.33
CA LEU A 52 -5.20 11.64 -13.22
C LEU A 52 -5.23 10.19 -13.70
N GLU A 53 -6.41 9.58 -13.68
CA GLU A 53 -6.63 8.27 -14.29
C GLU A 53 -6.49 8.37 -15.82
N GLN A 54 -5.83 7.37 -16.41
CA GLN A 54 -5.67 7.18 -17.85
C GLN A 54 -6.27 5.82 -18.23
N ILE A 55 -6.97 5.77 -19.36
CA ILE A 55 -7.60 4.55 -19.88
C ILE A 55 -6.75 3.96 -20.99
N GLU A 56 -6.54 2.65 -20.93
CA GLU A 56 -5.86 1.87 -21.97
C GLU A 56 -6.86 1.24 -22.95
N ARG A 57 -6.37 0.70 -24.07
CA ARG A 57 -7.20 0.13 -25.15
C ARG A 57 -8.12 -1.01 -24.70
N ASP A 58 -7.78 -1.70 -23.61
CA ASP A 58 -8.55 -2.80 -23.00
C ASP A 58 -9.58 -2.32 -21.96
N ASN A 59 -9.85 -1.01 -21.88
CA ASN A 59 -10.70 -0.37 -20.86
C ASN A 59 -10.20 -0.56 -19.41
N SER A 60 -8.93 -0.92 -19.24
CA SER A 60 -8.26 -0.91 -17.95
C SER A 60 -7.68 0.47 -17.66
N PHE A 61 -7.45 0.78 -16.38
CA PHE A 61 -7.03 2.10 -15.92
C PHE A 61 -5.63 2.05 -15.32
N HIS A 62 -4.90 3.15 -15.45
CA HIS A 62 -3.66 3.37 -14.70
C HIS A 62 -3.53 4.83 -14.29
N ASN A 63 -2.66 5.10 -13.33
CA ASN A 63 -2.39 6.43 -12.81
C ASN A 63 -0.89 6.53 -12.53
N VAL A 64 -0.19 7.32 -13.37
CA VAL A 64 1.26 7.46 -13.34
C VAL A 64 1.75 8.10 -12.05
N ALA A 65 1.00 9.08 -11.51
CA ALA A 65 1.38 9.74 -10.26
C ALA A 65 1.30 8.75 -9.08
N GLU A 66 0.22 7.96 -9.00
CA GLU A 66 0.11 6.90 -7.99
C GLU A 66 1.21 5.85 -8.15
N ALA A 67 1.53 5.44 -9.38
CA ALA A 67 2.57 4.44 -9.64
C ALA A 67 3.96 4.94 -9.23
N THR A 68 4.26 6.21 -9.52
CA THR A 68 5.53 6.86 -9.17
C THR A 68 5.68 7.01 -7.66
N PHE A 69 4.63 7.48 -6.97
CA PHE A 69 4.63 7.58 -5.52
C PHE A 69 4.77 6.19 -4.85
N THR A 70 4.05 5.19 -5.37
CA THR A 70 4.14 3.80 -4.90
C THR A 70 5.56 3.24 -5.05
N LEU A 71 6.21 3.47 -6.19
CA LEU A 71 7.61 3.07 -6.40
C LEU A 71 8.54 3.72 -5.37
N LYS A 72 8.41 5.03 -5.17
CA LYS A 72 9.23 5.78 -4.19
C LYS A 72 9.03 5.26 -2.76
N LEU A 73 7.79 4.94 -2.39
CA LEU A 73 7.46 4.35 -1.10
C LEU A 73 8.12 2.97 -0.94
N ILE A 74 8.07 2.11 -1.97
CA ILE A 74 8.74 0.80 -1.97
C ILE A 74 10.26 0.94 -1.81
N GLN A 75 10.89 1.85 -2.56
CA GLN A 75 12.33 2.10 -2.45
C GLN A 75 12.69 2.57 -1.04
N SER A 76 11.88 3.43 -0.43
CA SER A 76 12.14 3.95 0.92
C SER A 76 11.98 2.87 2.01
N LEU A 77 11.05 1.93 1.82
CA LEU A 77 10.92 0.76 2.68
C LEU A 77 12.16 -0.14 2.59
N ILE A 78 12.62 -0.44 1.37
CA ILE A 78 13.82 -1.26 1.14
C ILE A 78 15.07 -0.56 1.68
N ALA A 79 15.22 0.74 1.43
CA ALA A 79 16.29 1.58 2.00
C ALA A 79 16.30 1.59 3.54
N SER A 80 15.13 1.39 4.16
CA SER A 80 14.98 1.27 5.62
C SER A 80 15.19 -0.16 6.14
N GLY A 81 15.67 -1.09 5.30
CA GLY A 81 15.99 -2.47 5.68
C GLY A 81 14.83 -3.47 5.55
N ILE A 82 13.72 -3.10 4.91
CA ILE A 82 12.64 -4.04 4.66
C ILE A 82 12.93 -4.89 3.43
N ALA A 83 12.99 -6.21 3.62
CA ALA A 83 13.12 -7.15 2.51
C ALA A 83 11.92 -7.02 1.54
N GLY A 84 12.18 -6.93 0.24
CA GLY A 84 11.14 -6.77 -0.78
C GLY A 84 10.09 -7.89 -0.77
N SER A 85 10.48 -9.09 -0.35
CA SER A 85 9.59 -10.25 -0.18
C SER A 85 8.52 -10.04 0.90
N MET A 86 8.72 -9.10 1.82
CA MET A 86 7.74 -8.70 2.85
C MET A 86 6.72 -7.67 2.32
N ILE A 87 6.91 -7.15 1.11
CA ILE A 87 6.08 -6.10 0.51
C ILE A 87 5.22 -6.70 -0.59
N GLY A 88 3.93 -6.36 -0.57
CA GLY A 88 3.00 -6.64 -1.67
C GLY A 88 2.32 -5.36 -2.13
N VAL A 89 2.11 -5.25 -3.45
CA VAL A 89 1.33 -4.19 -4.07
C VAL A 89 0.10 -4.80 -4.71
N ILE A 90 -1.07 -4.30 -4.31
CA ILE A 90 -2.36 -4.72 -4.84
C ILE A 90 -2.96 -3.56 -5.62
N THR A 91 -3.50 -3.86 -6.80
CA THR A 91 -4.33 -2.93 -7.56
C THR A 91 -5.54 -3.64 -8.14
N LEU A 92 -6.57 -2.89 -8.51
CA LEU A 92 -7.77 -3.44 -9.17
C LEU A 92 -7.66 -3.43 -10.69
N TYR A 93 -6.60 -2.84 -11.24
CA TYR A 93 -6.46 -2.61 -12.67
C TYR A 93 -5.18 -3.24 -13.22
N LYS A 94 -5.32 -4.07 -14.26
CA LYS A 94 -4.18 -4.77 -14.89
C LYS A 94 -3.16 -3.78 -15.46
N SER A 95 -3.60 -2.66 -16.00
CA SER A 95 -2.71 -1.65 -16.59
C SER A 95 -1.86 -0.96 -15.53
N GLN A 96 -2.42 -0.71 -14.34
CA GLN A 96 -1.65 -0.24 -13.20
C GLN A 96 -0.64 -1.28 -12.71
N MET A 97 -1.03 -2.55 -12.66
CA MET A 97 -0.12 -3.65 -12.31
C MET A 97 1.08 -3.70 -13.27
N TYR A 98 0.83 -3.70 -14.58
CA TYR A 98 1.92 -3.69 -15.58
C TYR A 98 2.80 -2.45 -15.47
N LYS A 99 2.22 -1.27 -15.24
CA LYS A 99 3.00 -0.04 -15.04
C LYS A 99 3.92 -0.15 -13.82
N LEU A 100 3.41 -0.62 -12.69
CA LEU A 100 4.20 -0.81 -11.47
C LEU A 100 5.31 -1.85 -11.67
N CYS A 101 5.02 -2.98 -12.31
CA CYS A 101 6.03 -3.99 -12.65
C CYS A 101 7.12 -3.41 -13.55
N HIS A 102 6.74 -2.64 -14.58
CA HIS A 102 7.68 -2.00 -15.49
C HIS A 102 8.59 -1.01 -14.74
N LEU A 103 8.01 -0.13 -13.91
CA LEU A 103 8.76 0.82 -13.10
C LEU A 103 9.73 0.11 -12.14
N LEU A 104 9.30 -0.94 -11.44
CA LEU A 104 10.17 -1.72 -10.56
C LEU A 104 11.30 -2.42 -11.32
N SER A 105 11.05 -2.89 -12.54
CA SER A 105 12.06 -3.55 -13.38
C SER A 105 13.07 -2.61 -14.00
N ALA A 106 12.67 -1.36 -14.26
CA ALA A 106 13.50 -0.34 -14.91
C ALA A 106 14.44 0.38 -13.92
N VAL A 107 14.15 0.31 -12.63
CA VAL A 107 14.97 0.94 -11.60
C VAL A 107 16.14 0.02 -11.25
N ASP A 108 17.35 0.47 -11.57
CA ASP A 108 18.57 -0.09 -11.00
C ASP A 108 18.81 0.53 -9.61
N PHE A 109 18.12 0.01 -8.60
CA PHE A 109 18.25 0.48 -7.21
C PHE A 109 19.53 -0.06 -6.53
N GLY A 110 20.37 -0.82 -7.25
CA GLY A 110 21.54 -1.50 -6.68
C GLY A 110 21.22 -2.55 -5.61
N HIS A 111 19.95 -2.73 -5.24
CA HIS A 111 19.50 -3.66 -4.21
C HIS A 111 18.68 -4.80 -4.84
N PRO A 112 19.09 -6.06 -4.69
CA PRO A 112 18.42 -7.22 -5.30
C PRO A 112 16.93 -7.34 -4.93
N ASP A 113 16.56 -6.87 -3.74
CA ASP A 113 15.22 -7.09 -3.18
C ASP A 113 14.08 -6.38 -3.89
N THR A 114 14.33 -5.33 -4.69
CA THR A 114 13.25 -4.69 -5.48
C THR A 114 12.56 -5.68 -6.40
N LYS A 115 13.30 -6.69 -6.90
CA LYS A 115 12.77 -7.77 -7.76
C LYS A 115 11.90 -8.78 -7.02
N THR A 116 11.95 -8.79 -5.68
CA THR A 116 11.18 -9.74 -4.84
C THR A 116 9.83 -9.19 -4.38
N VAL A 117 9.55 -7.90 -4.67
CA VAL A 117 8.26 -7.26 -4.38
C VAL A 117 7.16 -7.89 -5.24
N GLN A 118 6.11 -8.38 -4.61
CA GLN A 118 4.98 -8.96 -5.32
C GLN A 118 4.01 -7.86 -5.76
N VAL A 119 3.81 -7.69 -7.06
CA VAL A 119 2.77 -6.80 -7.61
C VAL A 119 1.73 -7.63 -8.34
N SER A 120 0.47 -7.56 -7.92
CA SER A 120 -0.60 -8.25 -8.64
C SER A 120 -1.95 -7.57 -8.51
N THR A 121 -2.92 -8.05 -9.30
CA THR A 121 -4.32 -7.66 -9.12
C THR A 121 -4.92 -8.34 -7.90
N VAL A 122 -5.99 -7.78 -7.33
CA VAL A 122 -6.68 -8.38 -6.18
C VAL A 122 -7.08 -9.85 -6.39
N ASP A 123 -7.53 -10.20 -7.60
CA ASP A 123 -7.96 -11.56 -7.93
C ASP A 123 -6.75 -12.52 -7.97
N ALA A 124 -5.59 -12.03 -8.40
CA ALA A 124 -4.34 -12.80 -8.44
C ALA A 124 -3.57 -12.78 -7.11
N PHE A 125 -3.99 -11.99 -6.12
CA PHE A 125 -3.39 -11.94 -4.77
C PHE A 125 -4.06 -12.94 -3.81
N GLN A 126 -4.97 -13.80 -4.29
CA GLN A 126 -5.76 -14.68 -3.43
C GLN A 126 -4.89 -15.74 -2.72
N GLY A 127 -4.85 -15.72 -1.39
CA GLY A 127 -4.11 -16.67 -0.56
C GLY A 127 -2.70 -16.23 -0.13
N ALA A 128 -2.19 -15.12 -0.70
CA ALA A 128 -0.94 -14.52 -0.26
C ALA A 128 -1.17 -13.47 0.83
N GLU A 129 -0.24 -13.35 1.76
CA GLU A 129 -0.20 -12.34 2.83
C GLU A 129 1.19 -11.74 2.88
N LYS A 130 1.30 -10.46 3.24
CA LYS A 130 2.57 -9.74 3.35
C LYS A 130 2.61 -8.95 4.63
N GLU A 131 3.80 -8.65 5.14
CA GLU A 131 3.92 -7.77 6.30
C GLU A 131 3.41 -6.36 5.97
N ILE A 132 3.71 -5.89 4.76
CA ILE A 132 3.31 -4.58 4.23
C ILE A 132 2.51 -4.79 2.94
N ILE A 133 1.30 -4.21 2.89
CA ILE A 133 0.52 -4.09 1.67
C ILE A 133 0.37 -2.63 1.27
N ILE A 134 0.69 -2.34 0.02
CA ILE A 134 0.38 -1.08 -0.64
C ILE A 134 -0.81 -1.32 -1.59
N LEU A 135 -1.89 -0.57 -1.42
CA LEU A 135 -3.10 -0.69 -2.25
C LEU A 135 -3.24 0.54 -3.15
N SER A 136 -2.99 0.39 -4.46
CA SER A 136 -3.17 1.49 -5.44
C SER A 136 -4.57 1.45 -6.06
N CYS A 137 -5.32 2.54 -5.83
CA CYS A 137 -6.73 2.66 -6.16
C CYS A 137 -6.99 3.21 -7.57
N VAL A 138 -6.05 3.94 -8.16
CA VAL A 138 -6.02 4.47 -9.54
C VAL A 138 -7.04 5.57 -9.87
N ARG A 139 -8.28 5.41 -9.43
CA ARG A 139 -9.44 6.18 -9.90
C ARG A 139 -9.48 7.60 -9.35
N THR A 140 -9.76 8.57 -10.22
CA THR A 140 -9.81 10.00 -9.91
C THR A 140 -11.13 10.67 -10.29
N ARG A 141 -11.97 10.02 -11.11
CA ARG A 141 -13.26 10.58 -11.55
C ARG A 141 -14.45 9.89 -10.91
N GLN A 142 -14.51 8.57 -11.09
CA GLN A 142 -15.56 7.73 -10.56
C GLN A 142 -14.95 6.45 -10.02
N VAL A 143 -15.34 6.08 -8.81
CA VAL A 143 -15.07 4.78 -8.25
C VAL A 143 -16.00 3.83 -9.02
N GLY A 144 -15.53 3.22 -10.11
CA GLY A 144 -16.33 2.32 -10.95
C GLY A 144 -16.70 1.02 -10.20
N PHE A 145 -16.67 -0.13 -10.89
CA PHE A 145 -16.93 -1.48 -10.35
C PHE A 145 -15.95 -1.97 -9.24
N ILE A 146 -15.36 -1.05 -8.46
CA ILE A 146 -14.65 -1.34 -7.20
C ILE A 146 -15.64 -1.83 -6.11
N ASP A 147 -16.96 -1.79 -6.37
CA ASP A 147 -18.05 -2.23 -5.49
C ASP A 147 -18.14 -3.74 -5.23
N SER A 148 -17.14 -4.54 -5.62
CA SER A 148 -17.06 -5.90 -5.10
C SER A 148 -16.58 -5.85 -3.64
N GLU A 149 -17.53 -5.86 -2.71
CA GLU A 149 -17.26 -5.96 -1.26
C GLU A 149 -16.28 -7.11 -0.95
N LYS A 150 -16.37 -8.22 -1.68
CA LYS A 150 -15.43 -9.36 -1.57
C LYS A 150 -14.01 -8.96 -1.95
N ARG A 151 -13.81 -8.30 -3.10
CA ARG A 151 -12.47 -7.85 -3.53
C ARG A 151 -11.90 -6.81 -2.56
N MET A 152 -12.73 -5.88 -2.10
CA MET A 152 -12.30 -4.86 -1.15
C MET A 152 -11.90 -5.49 0.19
N ASN A 153 -12.70 -6.42 0.72
CA ASN A 153 -12.35 -7.19 1.92
C ASN A 153 -11.02 -7.94 1.75
N VAL A 154 -10.82 -8.60 0.60
CA VAL A 154 -9.55 -9.27 0.30
C VAL A 154 -8.40 -8.26 0.33
N ALA A 155 -8.47 -7.20 -0.48
CA ALA A 155 -7.40 -6.20 -0.62
C ALA A 155 -7.03 -5.54 0.71
N LEU A 156 -8.01 -5.16 1.53
CA LEU A 156 -7.79 -4.51 2.83
C LEU A 156 -7.23 -5.45 3.90
N THR A 157 -7.36 -6.77 3.73
CA THR A 157 -6.96 -7.75 4.76
C THR A 157 -5.71 -8.57 4.39
N ARG A 158 -4.98 -8.20 3.34
CA ARG A 158 -3.74 -8.89 2.94
C ARG A 158 -2.51 -8.50 3.77
N GLY A 159 -2.52 -7.32 4.39
CA GLY A 159 -1.40 -6.78 5.16
C GLY A 159 -1.44 -7.24 6.61
N LYS A 160 -0.34 -7.80 7.11
CA LYS A 160 -0.24 -8.26 8.51
C LYS A 160 0.02 -7.10 9.46
N ARG A 161 0.99 -6.23 9.15
CA ARG A 161 1.40 -5.11 10.02
C ARG A 161 1.06 -3.75 9.44
N HIS A 162 1.16 -3.60 8.12
CA HIS A 162 0.91 -2.33 7.45
C HIS A 162 -0.05 -2.45 6.28
N LEU A 163 -0.99 -1.50 6.20
CA LEU A 163 -1.84 -1.25 5.04
C LEU A 163 -1.69 0.22 4.62
N LEU A 164 -1.09 0.44 3.46
CA LEU A 164 -0.78 1.75 2.90
C LEU A 164 -1.62 1.93 1.63
N ILE A 165 -2.61 2.80 1.68
CA ILE A 165 -3.56 3.01 0.58
C ILE A 165 -3.11 4.23 -0.21
N VAL A 166 -2.98 4.10 -1.52
CA VAL A 166 -2.56 5.17 -2.43
C VAL A 166 -3.72 5.46 -3.38
N GLY A 167 -4.23 6.69 -3.36
CA GLY A 167 -5.40 7.01 -4.17
C GLY A 167 -5.77 8.48 -4.18
N ASN A 168 -6.83 8.81 -4.91
CA ASN A 168 -7.38 10.15 -4.94
C ASN A 168 -8.47 10.33 -3.87
N LEU A 169 -8.18 11.16 -2.86
CA LEU A 169 -9.06 11.39 -1.71
C LEU A 169 -10.44 11.91 -2.13
N ALA A 170 -10.47 12.92 -3.01
CA ALA A 170 -11.72 13.58 -3.42
C ALA A 170 -12.64 12.64 -4.22
N CYS A 171 -12.08 11.72 -5.01
CA CYS A 171 -12.81 10.69 -5.73
C CYS A 171 -13.33 9.61 -4.79
N LEU A 172 -12.44 9.02 -3.98
CA LEU A 172 -12.76 7.84 -3.17
C LEU A 172 -13.70 8.16 -2.00
N ARG A 173 -13.59 9.35 -1.40
CA ARG A 173 -14.48 9.78 -0.31
C ARG A 173 -15.96 9.85 -0.72
N LYS A 174 -16.26 10.00 -2.02
CA LYS A 174 -17.65 10.01 -2.53
C LYS A 174 -18.29 8.62 -2.55
N ASN A 175 -17.50 7.55 -2.53
CA ASN A 175 -18.04 6.18 -2.47
C ASN A 175 -18.30 5.78 -1.02
N ARG A 176 -19.45 5.15 -0.76
CA ARG A 176 -19.91 4.75 0.59
C ARG A 176 -18.87 3.91 1.35
N LEU A 177 -18.29 2.91 0.69
CA LEU A 177 -17.37 1.97 1.30
C LEU A 177 -16.00 2.63 1.52
N TRP A 178 -15.47 3.29 0.50
CA TRP A 178 -14.17 3.97 0.61
C TRP A 178 -14.19 5.17 1.56
N GLY A 179 -15.28 5.91 1.63
CA GLY A 179 -15.45 6.98 2.62
C GLY A 179 -15.26 6.47 4.05
N ARG A 180 -15.79 5.28 4.35
CA ARG A 180 -15.58 4.61 5.64
C ARG A 180 -14.14 4.13 5.84
N VAL A 181 -13.51 3.54 4.82
CA VAL A 181 -12.08 3.18 4.87
C VAL A 181 -11.22 4.41 5.22
N ILE A 182 -11.47 5.53 4.54
CA ILE A 182 -10.76 6.79 4.77
C ILE A 182 -11.02 7.32 6.18
N GLN A 183 -12.25 7.20 6.71
CA GLN A 183 -12.57 7.57 8.09
C GLN A 183 -11.77 6.76 9.12
N HIS A 184 -11.59 5.45 8.91
CA HIS A 184 -10.74 4.62 9.77
C HIS A 184 -9.27 5.06 9.73
N CYS A 185 -8.80 5.51 8.57
CA CYS A 185 -7.47 6.07 8.40
C CYS A 185 -7.34 7.43 9.14
N GLU A 186 -8.26 8.37 8.92
CA GLU A 186 -8.26 9.70 9.56
C GLU A 186 -8.36 9.67 11.08
N GLY A 187 -9.03 8.64 11.64
CA GLY A 187 -9.11 8.44 13.08
C GLY A 187 -7.80 8.04 13.76
N ARG A 188 -6.69 7.94 13.01
CA ARG A 188 -5.38 7.51 13.50
C ARG A 188 -4.32 8.57 13.25
N LYS A 189 -3.35 8.64 14.16
CA LYS A 189 -2.15 9.46 13.98
C LYS A 189 -1.47 9.08 12.67
N ASP A 190 -1.13 10.07 11.85
CA ASP A 190 -0.48 9.92 10.55
C ASP A 190 -1.24 9.04 9.54
N GLY A 191 -2.55 8.83 9.78
CA GLY A 191 -3.37 7.92 8.97
C GLY A 191 -3.93 8.55 7.69
N LEU A 192 -3.92 9.88 7.53
CA LEU A 192 -4.19 10.54 6.26
C LEU A 192 -3.05 11.51 5.96
N GLN A 193 -2.40 11.32 4.80
CA GLN A 193 -1.30 12.17 4.37
C GLN A 193 -1.45 12.55 2.89
N HIS A 194 -0.87 13.67 2.51
CA HIS A 194 -0.79 14.06 1.11
C HIS A 194 0.58 13.70 0.55
N ALA A 195 0.60 13.05 -0.61
CA ALA A 195 1.84 12.56 -1.21
C ALA A 195 2.86 13.69 -1.46
N ASP A 196 2.41 14.85 -1.93
CA ASP A 196 3.25 16.03 -2.17
C ASP A 196 3.95 16.53 -0.89
N GLN A 197 3.30 16.40 0.26
CA GLN A 197 3.85 16.78 1.57
C GLN A 197 4.74 15.70 2.19
N TYR A 198 4.49 14.43 1.88
CA TYR A 198 5.23 13.29 2.44
C TYR A 198 6.45 12.90 1.61
N GLU A 199 6.45 13.18 0.31
CA GLU A 199 7.56 12.89 -0.60
C GLU A 199 8.93 13.42 -0.12
N PRO A 200 9.06 14.63 0.48
CA PRO A 200 10.33 15.09 1.03
C PRO A 200 10.94 14.15 2.08
N GLN A 201 10.11 13.55 2.94
CA GLN A 201 10.56 12.58 3.94
C GLN A 201 11.09 11.31 3.27
N LEU A 202 10.38 10.80 2.26
CA LEU A 202 10.83 9.65 1.47
C LEU A 202 12.15 9.95 0.74
N ASN A 203 12.28 11.14 0.16
CA ASN A 203 13.52 11.56 -0.49
C ASN A 203 14.70 11.62 0.49
N HIS A 204 14.47 12.05 1.74
CA HIS A 204 15.50 12.06 2.78
C HIS A 204 15.96 10.64 3.13
N LEU A 205 15.03 9.71 3.35
CA LEU A 205 15.35 8.30 3.62
C LEU A 205 16.21 7.69 2.49
N LEU A 206 15.85 7.98 1.24
CA LEU A 206 16.59 7.49 0.08
C LEU A 206 17.99 8.13 -0.01
N LYS A 207 18.10 9.43 0.24
CA LYS A 207 19.37 10.14 0.24
C LYS A 207 20.32 9.53 1.28
N ASP A 208 19.85 9.34 2.52
CA ASP A 208 20.65 8.78 3.61
C ASP A 208 21.13 7.36 3.29
N TYR A 209 20.29 6.56 2.63
CA TYR A 209 20.66 5.22 2.16
C TYR A 209 21.78 5.26 1.11
N PHE A 210 21.66 6.12 0.10
CA PHE A 210 22.69 6.22 -0.95
C PHE A 210 24.01 6.79 -0.42
N GLU A 211 23.96 7.74 0.52
CA GLU A 211 25.17 8.27 1.18
C GLU A 211 25.90 7.16 1.95
N LYS A 212 25.17 6.33 2.71
CA LYS A 212 25.75 5.17 3.41
C LYS A 212 26.36 4.14 2.45
N GLN A 213 25.67 3.82 1.35
CA GLN A 213 26.19 2.90 0.33
C GLN A 213 27.46 3.44 -0.34
N ALA A 214 27.52 4.74 -0.63
CA ALA A 214 28.71 5.37 -1.19
C ALA A 214 29.89 5.36 -0.20
N GLU A 215 29.64 5.56 1.09
CA GLU A 215 30.67 5.42 2.13
C GLU A 215 31.18 3.98 2.27
N GLU A 216 30.29 2.99 2.23
CA GLU A 216 30.66 1.57 2.30
C GLU A 216 31.51 1.14 1.09
N ASN A 217 31.17 1.60 -0.10
CA ASN A 217 31.94 1.29 -1.31
C ASN A 217 33.34 1.94 -1.25
N ARG A 218 33.44 3.21 -0.81
CA ARG A 218 34.73 3.88 -0.62
C ARG A 218 35.63 3.25 0.46
N ARG A 219 35.06 2.52 1.42
CA ARG A 219 35.84 1.78 2.45
C ARG A 219 36.33 0.42 1.97
N LYS A 220 35.77 -0.11 0.89
CA LYS A 220 36.13 -1.40 0.29
C LYS A 220 37.16 -1.28 -0.84
N GLU A 221 37.40 -0.05 -1.32
CA GLU A 221 38.45 0.35 -2.26
C GLU A 221 39.74 0.73 -1.50
#